data_AF-A0A923D4R1-F1
#
_entry.id   AF-A0A923D4R1-F1
#
_cell.length_a   1.000
_cell.length_b   1.000
_cell.length_c   1.000
_cell.angle_alpha   90.00
_cell.angle_beta   90.00
_cell.angle_gamma   90.00
#
_symmetry.space_group_name_H-M   'P 1'
#
loop_
_entity.id
_entity.type
_entity.pdbx_description
1 polymer ?
#
loop_
_entity_poly.entity_id
_entity_poly.type
_entity_poly.pdbx_seq_one_letter_code
_entity_poly.pdbx_strand_id
1 'polypeptide(L)'
;MQKITCPDCRKTFIWTDTMPFKGKCPTVDCEWSYDVHRELKKSVAKRQDEARKILRCPHCREPIDGKVTICKNCGEVIIGSRFFNKKYLCIVVVALLVLFSLIYKFW
;
A
#
# COMPACT_ATOMS: atom_id res chain seq x y z
N MET A 1 8.37 -11.67 -15.78
CA MET A 1 7.37 -11.41 -16.85
C MET A 1 6.81 -10.01 -16.68
N GLN A 2 7.15 -9.07 -17.56
CA GLN A 2 6.72 -7.68 -17.47
C GLN A 2 5.91 -7.31 -18.73
N LYS A 3 4.74 -6.71 -18.53
CA LYS A 3 3.92 -6.21 -19.65
C LYS A 3 4.42 -4.83 -20.03
N ILE A 4 4.84 -4.67 -21.28
CA ILE A 4 5.31 -3.41 -21.86
C ILE A 4 4.26 -2.98 -22.88
N THR A 5 3.78 -1.75 -22.76
CA THR A 5 2.82 -1.16 -23.70
C THR A 5 3.55 -0.14 -24.55
N CYS A 6 3.61 -0.38 -25.86
CA CYS A 6 4.23 0.56 -26.78
C CYS A 6 3.35 1.82 -26.92
N PRO A 7 3.89 3.04 -26.74
CA PRO A 7 3.12 4.27 -26.90
C PRO A 7 2.69 4.54 -28.34
N ASP A 8 3.46 4.07 -29.33
CA ASP A 8 3.19 4.34 -30.74
C ASP A 8 2.15 3.38 -31.33
N CYS A 9 2.36 2.06 -31.19
CA CYS A 9 1.41 1.08 -31.74
C CYS A 9 0.28 0.71 -30.78
N ARG A 10 0.30 1.18 -29.52
CA ARG A 10 -0.64 0.85 -28.43
C ARG A 10 -0.81 -0.65 -28.15
N LYS A 11 -0.01 -1.51 -28.76
CA LYS A 11 0.01 -2.95 -28.51
C LYS A 11 0.77 -3.23 -27.23
N THR A 12 0.22 -4.13 -26.42
CA THR A 12 0.87 -4.62 -25.20
C THR A 12 1.51 -5.96 -25.48
N PHE A 13 2.81 -6.08 -25.22
CA PHE A 13 3.54 -7.34 -25.36
C PHE A 13 4.15 -7.75 -24.01
N ILE A 14 4.42 -9.04 -23.87
CA ILE A 14 5.06 -9.61 -22.68
C ILE A 14 6.55 -9.72 -22.98
N TRP A 15 7.37 -9.00 -22.22
CA TRP A 15 8.82 -9.11 -22.30
C TRP A 15 9.30 -10.33 -21.48
N THR A 16 10.11 -11.18 -22.11
CA THR A 16 10.70 -12.42 -21.55
C THR A 16 12.22 -12.31 -21.46
N ASP A 17 12.86 -13.10 -20.58
CA ASP A 17 14.33 -13.10 -20.35
C ASP A 17 15.20 -13.39 -21.60
N THR A 18 14.59 -13.88 -22.67
CA THR A 18 15.23 -14.12 -23.97
C THR A 18 15.33 -12.86 -24.85
N MET A 19 14.69 -11.75 -24.48
CA MET A 19 14.70 -10.48 -25.23
C MET A 19 15.66 -9.47 -24.59
N PRO A 20 16.34 -8.63 -25.39
CA PRO A 20 17.28 -7.65 -24.86
C PRO A 20 16.57 -6.58 -24.02
N PHE A 21 17.27 -6.03 -23.02
CA PHE A 21 16.75 -4.95 -22.16
C PHE A 21 16.46 -3.63 -22.92
N LYS A 22 17.01 -3.48 -24.12
CA LYS A 22 16.74 -2.40 -25.07
C LYS A 22 16.55 -3.02 -26.45
N GLY A 23 15.44 -2.72 -27.11
CA GLY A 23 15.14 -3.32 -28.40
C GLY A 23 14.04 -2.57 -29.13
N LYS A 24 13.85 -2.88 -30.42
CA LYS A 24 12.71 -2.39 -31.19
C LYS A 24 11.44 -3.15 -30.77
N CYS A 25 10.30 -2.49 -30.90
CA CYS A 25 9.00 -3.14 -30.71
C CYS A 25 8.89 -4.35 -31.64
N PRO A 26 8.47 -5.54 -31.16
CA PRO A 26 8.29 -6.73 -32.00
C PRO A 26 7.09 -6.63 -32.98
N THR A 27 6.44 -5.47 -33.05
CA THR A 27 5.33 -5.22 -33.97
C THR A 27 5.88 -4.81 -35.33
N VAL A 28 5.46 -5.51 -36.38
CA VAL A 28 5.69 -5.12 -37.78
C VAL A 28 5.08 -3.71 -37.97
N ASP A 29 5.88 -2.77 -38.49
CA ASP A 29 5.57 -1.34 -38.65
C ASP A 29 5.71 -0.43 -37.42
N CYS A 30 6.45 -0.83 -36.39
CA CYS A 30 6.75 0.06 -35.24
C CYS A 30 8.25 0.13 -34.94
N GLU A 31 8.89 1.26 -35.27
CA GLU A 31 10.31 1.51 -35.01
C GLU A 31 10.61 1.99 -33.57
N TRP A 32 9.60 2.04 -32.71
CA TRP A 32 9.77 2.49 -31.33
C TRP A 32 10.74 1.58 -30.56
N SER A 33 11.73 2.18 -29.92
CA SER A 33 12.67 1.47 -29.04
C SER A 33 12.17 1.47 -27.60
N TYR A 34 12.02 0.29 -27.01
CA TYR A 34 11.71 0.16 -25.59
C TYR A 34 13.01 0.11 -24.77
N ASP A 35 12.98 0.73 -23.58
CA ASP A 35 14.04 0.61 -22.57
C ASP A 35 13.39 0.10 -21.27
N VAL A 36 13.62 -1.18 -20.97
CA VAL A 36 13.01 -1.85 -19.82
C VAL A 36 13.41 -1.19 -18.50
N HIS A 37 14.63 -0.64 -18.40
CA HIS A 37 15.08 0.06 -17.20
C HIS A 37 14.28 1.32 -16.93
N ARG A 38 13.91 2.05 -17.99
CA ARG A 38 13.10 3.27 -17.88
C ARG A 38 11.67 2.94 -17.41
N GLU A 39 11.08 1.87 -17.93
CA GLU A 39 9.74 1.45 -17.52
C GLU A 39 9.70 0.82 -16.12
N LEU A 40 10.73 0.05 -15.75
CA LEU A 40 10.95 -0.43 -14.39
C LEU A 40 11.08 0.74 -13.41
N LYS A 41 11.93 1.73 -13.72
CA LYS A 41 12.11 2.92 -12.88
C LYS A 41 10.80 3.69 -12.69
N LYS A 42 9.99 3.83 -13.74
CA LYS A 42 8.67 4.49 -13.67
C LYS A 42 7.67 3.71 -12.82
N SER A 43 7.68 2.37 -12.93
CA SER A 43 6.80 1.49 -12.15
C SER A 43 7.19 1.44 -10.67
N VAL A 44 8.49 1.44 -10.37
CA VAL A 44 9.02 1.51 -8.99
C VAL A 44 8.75 2.88 -8.38
N ALA A 45 8.96 3.97 -9.11
CA ALA A 45 8.63 5.33 -8.65
C ALA A 45 7.15 5.45 -8.31
N LYS A 46 6.25 4.95 -9.17
CA LYS A 46 4.81 4.94 -8.92
C LYS A 46 4.43 4.14 -7.66
N ARG A 47 5.07 2.98 -7.43
CA ARG A 47 4.86 2.20 -6.20
C ARG A 47 5.43 2.89 -4.95
N GLN A 48 6.56 3.59 -5.08
CA GLN A 48 7.12 4.39 -4.00
C GLN A 48 6.25 5.62 -3.67
N ASP A 49 5.65 6.26 -4.67
CA ASP A 49 4.67 7.35 -4.47
C ASP A 49 3.36 6.86 -3.85
N GLU A 50 2.90 5.65 -4.21
CA GLU A 50 1.77 5.01 -3.51
C GLU A 50 2.10 4.63 -2.07
N ALA A 51 3.34 4.19 -1.79
CA ALA A 51 3.81 3.93 -0.43
C ALA A 51 4.04 5.23 0.37
N ARG A 52 4.35 6.34 -0.32
CA ARG A 52 4.46 7.70 0.23
C ARG A 52 3.14 8.47 0.25
N LYS A 53 2.00 7.86 -0.10
CA LYS A 53 0.70 8.50 0.16
C LYS A 53 0.63 8.76 1.65
N ILE A 54 0.84 10.01 2.02
CA ILE A 54 0.73 10.54 3.36
C ILE A 54 -0.64 10.11 3.85
N LEU A 55 -0.66 9.07 4.68
CA LEU A 55 -1.86 8.62 5.34
C LEU A 55 -2.27 9.80 6.22
N ARG A 56 -3.53 10.21 6.12
CA ARG A 56 -4.06 11.31 6.93
C ARG A 56 -5.02 10.73 7.94
N CYS A 57 -5.00 11.27 9.15
CA CYS A 57 -5.99 10.93 10.15
C CYS A 57 -7.39 11.28 9.64
N PRO A 58 -8.37 10.36 9.66
CA PRO A 58 -9.73 10.65 9.20
C PRO A 58 -10.46 11.69 10.06
N HIS A 59 -10.01 11.89 11.30
CA HIS A 59 -10.61 12.84 12.25
C HIS A 59 -10.02 14.25 12.12
N CYS A 60 -8.70 14.41 12.25
CA CYS A 60 -8.03 15.72 12.25
C CYS A 60 -7.25 16.05 10.97
N ARG A 61 -7.18 15.13 10.01
CA ARG A 61 -6.44 15.25 8.72
C ARG A 61 -4.92 15.42 8.83
N GLU A 62 -4.37 15.31 10.03
CA GLU A 62 -2.93 15.33 10.30
C GLU A 62 -2.22 14.16 9.59
N PRO A 63 -0.98 14.35 9.08
CA PRO A 63 -0.17 13.26 8.56
C PRO A 63 0.13 12.21 9.63
N ILE A 64 -0.03 10.94 9.28
CA ILE A 64 0.25 9.79 10.13
C ILE A 64 1.25 8.85 9.46
N ASP A 65 2.20 8.34 10.24
CA ASP A 65 3.36 7.57 9.76
C ASP A 65 3.03 6.13 9.31
N GLY A 66 1.81 5.64 9.54
CA GLY A 66 1.47 4.26 9.20
C GLY A 66 0.01 3.90 9.38
N LYS A 67 -0.35 2.67 8.97
CA LYS A 67 -1.71 2.12 9.10
C LYS A 67 -2.09 1.80 10.54
N VAL A 68 -1.12 1.59 11.44
CA VAL A 68 -1.34 1.37 12.87
C VAL A 68 -0.50 2.39 13.61
N THR A 69 -1.11 3.48 14.04
CA THR A 69 -0.40 4.54 14.75
C THR A 69 -1.34 5.34 15.62
N ILE A 70 -0.77 5.99 16.63
CA ILE A 70 -1.49 6.89 17.52
C ILE A 70 -1.35 8.30 16.95
N CYS A 71 -2.48 8.91 16.64
CA CYS A 71 -2.55 10.29 16.21
C CYS A 71 -2.00 11.22 17.29
N LYS A 72 -0.90 11.95 17.03
CA LYS A 72 -0.30 12.87 18.03
C LYS A 72 -1.21 14.06 18.39
N ASN A 73 -2.04 14.50 17.45
CA ASN A 73 -2.94 15.65 17.63
C ASN A 73 -4.25 15.26 18.35
N CYS A 74 -4.86 14.15 17.93
CA CYS A 74 -6.17 13.72 18.43
C CYS A 74 -6.11 12.64 19.52
N GLY A 75 -4.96 11.99 19.72
CA GLY A 75 -4.77 10.94 20.72
C GLY A 75 -5.52 9.63 20.43
N GLU A 76 -6.19 9.52 19.28
CA GLU A 76 -6.92 8.33 18.87
C GLU A 76 -5.98 7.29 18.25
N VAL A 77 -6.27 6.01 18.53
CA VAL A 77 -5.55 4.89 17.94
C VAL A 77 -6.19 4.61 16.58
N ILE A 78 -5.40 4.74 15.52
CA ILE A 78 -5.83 4.50 14.14
C ILE A 78 -5.35 3.13 13.73
N ILE A 79 -6.27 2.25 13.34
CA ILE A 79 -6.00 0.91 12.80
C ILE A 79 -6.69 0.81 11.44
N GLY A 80 -5.91 0.97 10.37
CA GLY A 80 -6.41 1.03 9.00
C GLY A 80 -7.33 2.23 8.77
N SER A 81 -8.60 1.97 8.50
CA SER A 81 -9.65 2.98 8.35
C SER A 81 -10.50 3.21 9.61
N ARG A 82 -10.27 2.44 10.67
CA ARG A 82 -11.05 2.52 11.92
C ARG A 82 -10.28 3.26 13.00
N PHE A 83 -10.99 4.11 13.73
CA PHE A 83 -10.49 4.86 14.89
C PHE A 83 -11.05 4.24 16.16
N PHE A 84 -10.17 3.98 17.14
CA PHE A 84 -10.55 3.50 18.46
C PHE A 84 -10.19 4.55 19.50
N ASN A 85 -11.20 5.01 20.23
CA ASN A 85 -11.00 5.93 21.33
C ASN A 85 -10.38 5.17 22.52
N LYS A 86 -9.36 5.75 23.16
CA LYS A 86 -8.58 5.12 24.24
C LYS A 86 -9.47 4.60 25.39
N LYS A 87 -10.58 5.29 25.67
CA LYS A 87 -11.55 4.88 26.70
C LYS A 87 -12.19 3.52 26.42
N TYR A 88 -12.57 3.24 25.16
CA TYR A 88 -13.16 1.95 24.80
C TYR A 88 -12.17 0.80 24.95
N LEU A 89 -10.89 1.05 24.67
CA LEU A 89 -9.84 0.05 24.85
C LEU A 89 -9.68 -0.33 26.33
N CYS A 90 -9.67 0.65 27.24
CA CYS A 90 -9.67 0.41 28.68
C CYS A 90 -10.92 -0.35 29.14
N ILE A 91 -12.10 0.01 28.64
CA ILE A 91 -13.36 -0.69 28.99
C ILE A 91 -13.32 -2.16 28.56
N VAL A 92 -12.84 -2.45 27.35
CA VAL A 92 -12.73 -3.84 26.85
C VAL A 92 -11.75 -4.66 27.69
N VAL A 93 -10.60 -4.09 28.06
CA VAL A 93 -9.61 -4.78 28.91
C VAL A 93 -10.19 -5.08 30.30
N VAL A 94 -10.85 -4.10 30.92
CA VAL A 94 -11.49 -4.30 32.23
C VAL A 94 -12.60 -5.35 32.13
N ALA A 95 -13.44 -5.28 31.10
CA ALA A 95 -14.50 -6.25 30.88
C ALA A 95 -13.93 -7.68 30.73
N LEU A 96 -12.87 -7.86 29.94
CA LEU A 96 -12.19 -9.16 29.80
C LEU A 96 -11.64 -9.66 31.14
N LEU A 97 -10.98 -8.81 31.93
CA LEU A 97 -10.47 -9.18 33.25
C LEU A 97 -11.58 -9.62 34.19
N VAL A 98 -12.71 -8.90 34.20
CA VAL A 98 -13.89 -9.28 34.99
C VAL A 98 -14.45 -10.63 34.53
N LEU A 99 -14.54 -10.85 33.21
CA LEU A 99 -15.02 -12.11 32.64
C LEU A 99 -14.10 -13.28 33.00
N PHE A 100 -12.78 -13.10 32.86
CA PHE A 100 -11.79 -14.07 33.30
C PHE A 100 -11.86 -14.34 34.80
N SER A 101 -12.03 -13.31 35.62
CA SER A 101 -12.19 -13.46 37.07
C SER A 101 -13.46 -14.24 37.42
N LEU A 102 -14.56 -14.02 36.69
CA LEU A 102 -15.81 -14.76 36.90
C LEU A 102 -15.66 -16.22 36.48
N ILE A 103 -15.03 -16.48 35.32
CA ILE A 103 -14.73 -17.84 34.87
C ILE A 103 -13.89 -18.56 35.92
N TYR A 104 -12.80 -17.94 36.39
CA TYR A 104 -11.91 -18.55 37.39
C TYR A 104 -12.58 -18.80 38.75
N LYS A 105 -13.62 -18.04 39.08
CA LYS A 105 -14.39 -18.22 40.32
C LYS A 105 -15.49 -19.30 40.20
N PHE A 106 -16.03 -19.48 39.00
CA PHE A 106 -17.11 -20.43 38.71
C PHE A 106 -16.63 -21.80 38.18
N TRP A 107 -15.32 -21.94 37.97
CA TRP A 107 -14.64 -23.19 37.64
C TRP A 107 -13.93 -23.73 38.88
#